data_AF-A0A842P0A1-F1
#
_entry.id   AF-A0A842P0A1-F1
#
_cell.length_a   1.000
_cell.length_b   1.000
_cell.length_c   1.000
_cell.angle_alpha   90.00
_cell.angle_beta   90.00
_cell.angle_gamma   90.00
#
_symmetry.space_group_name_H-M   'P 1'
#
loop_
_entity.id
_entity.type
_entity.pdbx_description
1 polymer ?
#
loop_
_entity_poly.entity_id
_entity_poly.type
_entity_poly.pdbx_seq_one_letter_code
_entity_poly.pdbx_strand_id
1 'polypeptide(L)'
;RLLGMTATLPSEQEKATDILTRLKISSVAERTENSPDVKPYIQETETEWINVELPPELKSIQKFLKLSLDERYDTLRKNGLPLNDQQSLSALLRLRPFVLAKSRKSAKPLFSGIRIHYALNMLEAHGITPFLQFCKRAQAKKGVGVRDLFELDPNFTKALSLAKEAQSHGIEHSKIPKLKEILDSVPGKALIFTSYRDSVDMIFNKLTELGIPAGILIGKAGDSGLKQKKQIEVVQKFRDGEFKVLVATRVGEEGLDIAEVNQVIFYDNVPSSIRFIQRRGRTGRKDTGKLVVLIAKNTIDETYYWIGKRKITAAKSMGSKMTKVLEKNKTGESPKTGLDAFI
;
A
#
# COMPACT_ATOMS: atom_id res chain seq x y z
N ARG A 1 12.44 -27.59 -19.54
CA ARG A 1 12.52 -27.43 -18.06
C ARG A 1 12.17 -25.99 -17.74
N LEU A 2 11.13 -25.73 -16.95
CA LEU A 2 10.71 -24.37 -16.56
C LEU A 2 11.32 -24.04 -15.19
N LEU A 3 11.90 -22.86 -15.05
CA LEU A 3 12.41 -22.35 -13.78
C LEU A 3 11.69 -21.03 -13.47
N GLY A 4 11.03 -20.98 -12.32
CA GLY A 4 10.42 -19.75 -11.79
C GLY A 4 11.25 -19.21 -10.63
N MET A 5 11.49 -17.90 -10.61
CA MET A 5 12.17 -17.22 -9.51
C MET A 5 11.22 -16.18 -8.91
N THR A 6 11.13 -16.17 -7.58
CA THR A 6 10.38 -15.15 -6.84
C THR A 6 11.08 -14.86 -5.52
N ALA A 7 10.97 -13.62 -5.04
CA ALA A 7 11.46 -13.26 -3.71
C ALA A 7 10.63 -13.93 -2.60
N THR A 8 9.35 -14.19 -2.85
CA THR A 8 8.45 -14.87 -1.91
C THR A 8 7.20 -15.39 -2.61
N LEU A 9 6.56 -16.44 -2.07
CA LEU A 9 5.25 -16.89 -2.52
C LEU A 9 4.13 -16.03 -1.90
N PRO A 10 2.93 -16.00 -2.51
CA PRO A 10 1.78 -15.35 -1.89
C PRO A 10 1.50 -15.88 -0.49
N SER A 11 1.07 -15.01 0.42
CA SER A 11 0.70 -15.40 1.78
C SER A 11 -0.57 -16.27 1.84
N GLU A 12 -1.38 -16.26 0.78
CA GLU A 12 -2.59 -17.07 0.67
C GLU A 12 -2.28 -18.41 -0.03
N GLN A 13 -2.54 -19.52 0.65
CA GLN A 13 -2.20 -20.87 0.17
C GLN A 13 -2.86 -21.18 -1.18
N GLU A 14 -4.16 -20.90 -1.34
CA GLU A 14 -4.87 -21.14 -2.61
C GLU A 14 -4.19 -20.45 -3.79
N LYS A 15 -3.71 -19.22 -3.61
CA LYS A 15 -3.01 -18.48 -4.67
C LYS A 15 -1.64 -19.08 -4.96
N ALA A 16 -0.90 -19.48 -3.92
CA ALA A 16 0.38 -20.15 -4.09
C ALA A 16 0.20 -21.47 -4.86
N THR A 17 -0.81 -22.27 -4.48
CA THR A 17 -1.16 -23.53 -5.16
C THR A 17 -1.58 -23.27 -6.61
N ASP A 18 -2.44 -22.28 -6.89
CA ASP A 18 -2.85 -21.93 -8.26
C ASP A 18 -1.65 -21.56 -9.15
N ILE A 19 -0.69 -20.78 -8.63
CA ILE A 19 0.55 -20.46 -9.36
C ILE A 19 1.35 -21.72 -9.69
N LEU A 20 1.59 -22.59 -8.69
CA LEU A 20 2.38 -23.80 -8.88
C LEU A 20 1.72 -24.76 -9.88
N THR A 21 0.39 -24.91 -9.79
CA THR A 21 -0.40 -25.76 -10.69
C THR A 21 -0.36 -25.23 -12.12
N ARG A 22 -0.63 -23.93 -12.34
CA ARG A 22 -0.63 -23.33 -13.68
C ARG A 22 0.74 -23.37 -14.34
N LEU A 23 1.80 -23.17 -13.57
CA LEU A 23 3.19 -23.24 -14.05
C LEU A 23 3.74 -24.68 -14.09
N LYS A 24 2.94 -25.67 -13.69
CA LYS A 24 3.31 -27.10 -13.64
C LYS A 24 4.62 -27.34 -12.87
N ILE A 25 4.75 -26.68 -11.72
CA ILE A 25 5.95 -26.76 -10.87
C ILE A 25 5.98 -28.11 -10.15
N SER A 26 7.07 -28.86 -10.32
CA SER A 26 7.25 -30.17 -9.72
C SER A 26 7.99 -30.16 -8.37
N SER A 27 8.66 -29.07 -8.03
CA SER A 27 9.41 -28.90 -6.79
C SER A 27 9.60 -27.42 -6.48
N VAL A 28 9.59 -27.06 -5.20
CA VAL A 28 9.93 -25.72 -4.71
C VAL A 28 11.22 -25.81 -3.91
N ALA A 29 12.20 -24.96 -4.26
CA ALA A 29 13.42 -24.78 -3.49
C ALA A 29 13.35 -23.43 -2.76
N GLU A 30 13.39 -23.47 -1.43
CA GLU A 30 13.36 -22.28 -0.58
C GLU A 30 14.77 -21.99 -0.03
N ARG A 31 15.10 -20.69 0.02
CA ARG A 31 16.28 -20.15 0.70
C ARG A 31 15.86 -18.94 1.52
N THR A 32 16.39 -18.84 2.72
CA THR A 32 16.08 -17.78 3.68
C THR A 32 17.35 -17.03 4.07
N GLU A 33 17.19 -15.92 4.78
CA GLU A 33 18.32 -15.16 5.35
C GLU A 33 19.21 -16.02 6.28
N ASN A 34 18.67 -17.09 6.86
CA ASN A 34 19.39 -18.00 7.74
C ASN A 34 20.01 -19.21 7.00
N SER A 35 19.80 -19.33 5.68
CA SER A 35 20.34 -20.46 4.92
C SER A 35 21.87 -20.36 4.81
N PRO A 36 22.64 -21.47 4.98
CA PRO A 36 24.11 -21.44 4.99
C PRO A 36 24.75 -20.84 3.74
N ASP A 37 24.10 -21.00 2.59
CA ASP A 37 24.51 -20.49 1.28
C ASP A 37 24.07 -19.03 1.01
N VAL A 38 23.27 -18.43 1.90
CA VAL A 38 22.79 -17.05 1.80
C VAL A 38 23.39 -16.15 2.87
N LYS A 39 23.49 -16.64 4.11
CA LYS A 39 23.95 -15.90 5.29
C LYS A 39 25.26 -15.12 5.09
N PRO A 40 26.28 -15.62 4.36
CA PRO A 40 27.52 -14.87 4.12
C PRO A 40 27.38 -13.62 3.25
N TYR A 41 26.29 -13.49 2.49
CA TYR A 41 26.10 -12.47 1.46
C TYR A 41 25.07 -11.40 1.83
N ILE A 42 24.54 -11.46 3.05
CA ILE A 42 23.54 -10.51 3.53
C ILE A 42 24.03 -9.85 4.81
N GLN A 43 23.67 -8.58 4.97
CA GLN A 43 23.91 -7.83 6.20
C GLN A 43 22.63 -7.74 7.01
N GLU A 44 22.78 -7.43 8.30
CA GLU A 44 21.63 -7.19 9.15
C GLU A 44 20.84 -5.96 8.65
N THR A 45 19.51 -6.08 8.66
CA THR A 45 18.61 -4.97 8.34
C THR A 45 17.76 -4.67 9.56
N GLU A 46 18.04 -3.55 10.23
CA GLU A 46 17.24 -3.07 11.34
C GLU A 46 15.89 -2.55 10.81
N THR A 47 14.79 -2.93 11.45
CA THR A 47 13.46 -2.41 11.10
C THR A 47 12.90 -1.58 12.24
N GLU A 48 12.73 -0.29 11.99
CA GLU A 48 12.18 0.68 12.94
C GLU A 48 10.75 1.06 12.56
N TRP A 49 9.83 1.00 13.54
CA TRP A 49 8.43 1.36 13.36
C TRP A 49 8.17 2.67 14.10
N ILE A 50 7.88 3.72 13.35
CA ILE A 50 7.76 5.06 13.89
C ILE A 50 6.30 5.48 13.84
N ASN A 51 5.72 5.63 15.02
CA ASN A 51 4.36 6.13 15.17
C ASN A 51 4.33 7.66 15.09
N VAL A 52 3.34 8.18 14.37
CA VAL A 52 3.14 9.61 14.14
C VAL A 52 1.69 9.96 14.48
N GLU A 53 1.51 11.04 15.24
CA GLU A 53 0.17 11.56 15.56
C GLU A 53 -0.39 12.40 14.42
N LEU A 54 -1.69 12.27 14.15
CA LEU A 54 -2.38 13.19 13.25
C LEU A 54 -2.53 14.58 13.90
N PRO A 55 -2.25 15.67 13.15
CA PRO A 55 -2.55 17.03 13.61
C PRO A 55 -4.04 17.20 13.97
N PRO A 56 -4.38 18.13 14.89
CA PRO A 56 -5.77 18.41 15.27
C PRO A 56 -6.68 18.72 14.08
N GLU A 57 -6.15 19.38 13.06
CA GLU A 57 -6.88 19.74 11.83
C GLU A 57 -7.24 18.49 11.03
N LEU A 58 -6.28 17.58 10.83
CA LEU A 58 -6.54 16.29 10.17
C LEU A 58 -7.51 15.43 10.98
N LYS A 59 -7.42 15.42 12.32
CA LYS A 59 -8.39 14.74 13.19
C LYS A 59 -9.80 15.30 13.02
N SER A 60 -9.93 16.61 12.87
CA SER A 60 -11.21 17.28 12.64
C SER A 60 -11.79 16.90 11.27
N ILE A 61 -10.98 16.94 10.21
CA ILE A 61 -11.39 16.52 8.85
C ILE A 61 -11.77 15.02 8.86
N GLN A 62 -10.96 14.18 9.51
CA GLN A 62 -11.19 12.73 9.66
C GLN A 62 -12.55 12.45 10.32
N LYS A 63 -12.90 13.18 11.38
CA LYS A 63 -14.21 13.06 12.05
C LYS A 63 -15.37 13.28 11.07
N PHE A 64 -15.34 14.36 10.29
CA PHE A 64 -16.40 14.65 9.34
C PHE A 64 -16.48 13.63 8.19
N LEU A 65 -15.34 13.12 7.70
CA LEU A 65 -15.33 12.05 6.72
C LEU A 65 -15.94 10.75 7.27
N LYS A 66 -15.67 10.40 8.54
CA LYS A 66 -16.27 9.23 9.20
C LYS A 66 -17.78 9.39 9.36
N LEU A 67 -18.26 10.56 9.79
CA LEU A 67 -19.70 10.86 9.88
C LEU A 67 -20.40 10.74 8.52
N SER A 68 -19.80 11.31 7.46
CA SER A 68 -20.31 11.18 6.09
C SER A 68 -20.37 9.71 5.65
N LEU A 69 -19.38 8.90 6.02
CA LEU A 69 -19.33 7.48 5.70
C LEU A 69 -20.42 6.68 6.44
N ASP A 70 -20.62 6.96 7.72
CA ASP A 70 -21.62 6.29 8.57
C ASP A 70 -23.04 6.52 8.04
N GLU A 71 -23.36 7.73 7.57
CA GLU A 71 -24.64 8.00 6.89
C GLU A 71 -24.87 7.12 5.65
N ARG A 72 -23.79 6.81 4.90
CA ARG A 72 -23.89 5.91 3.74
C ARG A 72 -24.12 4.48 4.20
N TYR A 73 -23.49 4.03 5.28
CA TYR A 73 -23.78 2.71 5.85
C TYR A 73 -25.21 2.59 6.33
N ASP A 74 -25.74 3.58 7.04
CA ASP A 74 -27.13 3.60 7.48
C ASP A 74 -28.10 3.52 6.30
N THR A 75 -27.84 4.29 5.24
CA THR A 75 -28.66 4.27 4.04
C THR A 75 -28.59 2.90 3.34
N LEU A 76 -27.42 2.26 3.30
CA LEU A 76 -27.26 0.94 2.72
C LEU A 76 -27.95 -0.15 3.56
N ARG A 77 -27.86 -0.09 4.89
CA ARG A 77 -28.58 -0.97 5.82
C ARG A 77 -30.09 -0.83 5.69
N LYS A 78 -30.61 0.41 5.65
CA LYS A 78 -32.04 0.70 5.39
C LYS A 78 -32.52 0.15 4.04
N ASN A 79 -31.62 0.02 3.07
CA ASN A 79 -31.91 -0.57 1.77
C ASN A 79 -31.87 -2.12 1.76
N GLY A 80 -31.58 -2.76 2.90
CA GLY A 80 -31.55 -4.22 3.05
C GLY A 80 -30.18 -4.87 2.78
N LEU A 81 -29.09 -4.10 2.73
CA LEU A 81 -27.75 -4.66 2.55
C LEU A 81 -27.15 -5.09 3.91
N PRO A 82 -26.61 -6.31 4.02
CA PRO A 82 -26.00 -6.80 5.25
C PRO A 82 -24.62 -6.16 5.45
N LEU A 83 -24.59 -5.05 6.19
CA LEU A 83 -23.37 -4.35 6.58
C LEU A 83 -23.20 -4.39 8.10
N ASN A 84 -22.06 -4.92 8.54
CA ASN A 84 -21.48 -4.67 9.86
C ASN A 84 -21.21 -3.17 10.09
N ASP A 85 -21.04 -2.78 11.35
CA ASP A 85 -20.79 -1.39 11.77
C ASP A 85 -19.57 -0.77 11.11
N GLN A 86 -18.49 -1.54 10.97
CA GLN A 86 -17.30 -1.14 10.23
C GLN A 86 -17.12 -2.01 8.99
N GLN A 87 -16.96 -1.36 7.85
CA GLN A 87 -16.72 -2.03 6.57
C GLN A 87 -15.37 -1.67 6.00
N SER A 88 -14.67 -2.67 5.47
CA SER A 88 -13.50 -2.43 4.64
C SER A 88 -13.94 -1.93 3.26
N LEU A 89 -13.09 -1.11 2.62
CA LEU A 89 -13.26 -0.73 1.22
C LEU A 89 -13.47 -1.96 0.31
N SER A 90 -12.72 -3.03 0.55
CA SER A 90 -12.87 -4.30 -0.18
C SER A 90 -14.26 -4.92 -0.04
N ALA A 91 -14.90 -4.81 1.13
CA ALA A 91 -16.27 -5.29 1.34
C ALA A 91 -17.27 -4.48 0.51
N LEU A 92 -17.17 -3.15 0.51
CA LEU A 92 -18.03 -2.31 -0.34
C LEU A 92 -17.83 -2.58 -1.82
N LEU A 93 -16.58 -2.77 -2.27
CA LEU A 93 -16.29 -3.09 -3.67
C LEU A 93 -16.95 -4.39 -4.13
N ARG A 94 -17.03 -5.41 -3.26
CA ARG A 94 -17.71 -6.69 -3.55
C ARG A 94 -19.22 -6.54 -3.71
N LEU A 95 -19.84 -5.50 -3.15
CA LEU A 95 -21.27 -5.24 -3.30
C LEU A 95 -21.64 -4.60 -4.66
N ARG A 96 -20.66 -4.06 -5.41
CA ARG A 96 -20.92 -3.35 -6.67
C ARG A 96 -21.73 -4.15 -7.69
N PRO A 97 -21.39 -5.41 -8.02
CA PRO A 97 -22.14 -6.16 -9.04
C PRO A 97 -23.59 -6.38 -8.62
N PHE A 98 -23.81 -6.75 -7.35
CA PHE A 98 -25.14 -6.94 -6.79
C PHE A 98 -25.97 -5.66 -6.81
N VAL A 99 -25.41 -4.54 -6.34
CA VAL A 99 -26.11 -3.25 -6.30
C VAL A 99 -26.46 -2.74 -7.69
N LEU A 100 -25.55 -2.88 -8.66
CA LEU A 100 -25.81 -2.47 -10.05
C LEU A 100 -26.90 -3.33 -10.72
N ALA A 101 -26.94 -4.63 -10.42
CA ALA A 101 -27.91 -5.55 -11.01
C ALA A 101 -29.28 -5.50 -10.32
N LYS A 102 -29.32 -5.45 -8.99
CA LYS A 102 -30.51 -5.76 -8.18
C LYS A 102 -30.97 -4.67 -7.22
N SER A 103 -30.14 -3.65 -6.92
CA SER A 103 -30.52 -2.58 -5.97
C SER A 103 -30.09 -1.20 -6.44
N ARG A 104 -30.76 -0.68 -7.48
CA ARG A 104 -30.45 0.66 -8.03
C ARG A 104 -30.52 1.77 -6.98
N LYS A 105 -31.44 1.68 -6.02
CA LYS A 105 -31.57 2.64 -4.89
C LYS A 105 -30.32 2.71 -4.01
N SER A 106 -29.56 1.62 -3.92
CA SER A 106 -28.30 1.55 -3.16
C SER A 106 -27.08 2.04 -3.95
N ALA A 107 -27.21 2.34 -5.25
CA ALA A 107 -26.07 2.71 -6.09
C ALA A 107 -25.40 4.00 -5.58
N LYS A 108 -26.17 5.08 -5.41
CA LYS A 108 -25.65 6.36 -4.89
C LYS A 108 -24.90 6.20 -3.56
N PRO A 109 -25.51 5.69 -2.47
CA PRO A 109 -24.81 5.58 -1.20
C PRO A 109 -23.60 4.63 -1.26
N LEU A 110 -23.65 3.56 -2.06
CA LEU A 110 -22.50 2.66 -2.23
C LEU A 110 -21.32 3.37 -2.91
N PHE A 111 -21.57 4.03 -4.04
CA PHE A 111 -20.50 4.70 -4.79
C PHE A 111 -19.96 5.95 -4.05
N SER A 112 -20.81 6.67 -3.31
CA SER A 112 -20.35 7.74 -2.42
C SER A 112 -19.54 7.18 -1.25
N GLY A 113 -19.99 6.10 -0.59
CA GLY A 113 -19.25 5.43 0.49
C GLY A 113 -17.87 4.93 0.04
N ILE A 114 -17.77 4.35 -1.17
CA ILE A 114 -16.48 3.95 -1.77
C ILE A 114 -15.56 5.18 -1.95
N ARG A 115 -16.08 6.31 -2.43
CA ARG A 115 -15.29 7.54 -2.59
C ARG A 115 -14.84 8.11 -1.25
N ILE A 116 -15.70 8.11 -0.24
CA ILE A 116 -15.36 8.57 1.10
C ILE A 116 -14.26 7.70 1.71
N HIS A 117 -14.30 6.37 1.52
CA HIS A 117 -13.20 5.48 1.91
C HIS A 117 -11.86 5.85 1.28
N TYR A 118 -11.85 6.09 -0.03
CA TYR A 118 -10.61 6.54 -0.70
C TYR A 118 -10.13 7.89 -0.17
N ALA A 119 -11.06 8.81 0.08
CA ALA A 119 -10.75 10.14 0.62
C ALA A 119 -10.18 10.05 2.04
N LEU A 120 -10.80 9.24 2.91
CA LEU A 120 -10.35 8.99 4.27
C LEU A 120 -8.96 8.35 4.28
N ASN A 121 -8.73 7.31 3.48
CA ASN A 121 -7.42 6.68 3.36
C ASN A 121 -6.35 7.66 2.84
N MET A 122 -6.70 8.53 1.88
CA MET A 122 -5.81 9.59 1.41
C MET A 122 -5.42 10.55 2.53
N LEU A 123 -6.40 11.08 3.25
CA LEU A 123 -6.16 12.00 4.35
C LEU A 123 -5.32 11.35 5.46
N GLU A 124 -5.72 10.16 5.90
CA GLU A 124 -5.14 9.46 7.03
C GLU A 124 -3.70 8.99 6.79
N ALA A 125 -3.41 8.46 5.60
CA ALA A 125 -2.09 7.90 5.32
C ALA A 125 -1.16 8.90 4.59
N HIS A 126 -1.72 9.88 3.89
CA HIS A 126 -0.95 10.75 2.99
C HIS A 126 -1.11 12.26 3.22
N GLY A 127 -2.16 12.71 3.88
CA GLY A 127 -2.35 14.11 4.26
C GLY A 127 -3.34 14.90 3.40
N ILE A 128 -3.35 16.21 3.62
CA ILE A 128 -4.32 17.18 3.09
C ILE A 128 -4.15 17.34 1.58
N THR A 129 -2.92 17.54 1.08
CA THR A 129 -2.71 17.82 -0.34
C THR A 129 -3.15 16.64 -1.23
N PRO A 130 -2.77 15.37 -0.95
CA PRO A 130 -3.28 14.23 -1.72
C PRO A 130 -4.80 14.03 -1.60
N PHE A 131 -5.38 14.29 -0.42
CA PHE A 131 -6.83 14.27 -0.22
C PHE A 131 -7.55 15.29 -1.13
N LEU A 132 -7.10 16.54 -1.15
CA LEU A 132 -7.70 17.59 -1.98
C LEU A 132 -7.55 17.29 -3.48
N GLN A 133 -6.40 16.78 -3.91
CA GLN A 133 -6.16 16.35 -5.29
C GLN A 133 -7.08 15.19 -5.70
N PHE A 134 -7.26 14.20 -4.82
CA PHE A 134 -8.24 13.13 -5.02
C PHE A 134 -9.66 13.71 -5.19
N CYS A 135 -10.09 14.61 -4.30
CA CYS A 135 -11.40 15.23 -4.35
C CYS A 135 -11.63 16.02 -5.64
N LYS A 136 -10.65 16.82 -6.07
CA LYS A 136 -10.70 17.56 -7.34
C LYS A 136 -10.94 16.62 -8.53
N ARG A 137 -10.19 15.51 -8.61
CA ARG A 137 -10.36 14.53 -9.70
C ARG A 137 -11.67 13.77 -9.62
N ALA A 138 -12.11 13.39 -8.41
CA ALA A 138 -13.36 12.69 -8.21
C ALA A 138 -14.57 13.55 -8.62
N GLN A 139 -14.54 14.86 -8.32
CA GLN A 139 -15.55 15.81 -8.76
C GLN A 139 -15.55 15.99 -10.28
N ALA A 140 -14.37 16.12 -10.89
CA ALA A 140 -14.23 16.34 -12.35
C ALA A 140 -14.72 15.16 -13.19
N LYS A 141 -14.56 13.91 -12.74
CA LYS A 141 -14.97 12.72 -13.50
C LYS A 141 -16.48 12.58 -13.68
N LYS A 142 -17.30 13.33 -12.93
CA LYS A 142 -18.76 13.17 -12.83
C LYS A 142 -19.15 11.70 -12.53
N GLY A 143 -20.44 11.43 -12.36
CA GLY A 143 -20.96 10.07 -12.18
C GLY A 143 -21.79 9.87 -10.92
N VAL A 144 -22.22 8.62 -10.70
CA VAL A 144 -23.21 8.26 -9.67
C VAL A 144 -22.72 8.69 -8.28
N GLY A 145 -23.53 9.49 -7.59
CA GLY A 145 -23.29 9.96 -6.22
C GLY A 145 -22.28 11.11 -6.08
N VAL A 146 -21.69 11.61 -7.18
CA VAL A 146 -20.71 12.71 -7.12
C VAL A 146 -21.37 14.00 -6.64
N ARG A 147 -22.46 14.42 -7.28
CA ARG A 147 -23.20 15.63 -6.88
C ARG A 147 -23.67 15.53 -5.42
N ASP A 148 -24.27 14.40 -5.07
CA ASP A 148 -24.77 14.14 -3.72
C ASP A 148 -23.65 14.26 -2.68
N LEU A 149 -22.44 13.78 -2.99
CA LEU A 149 -21.30 13.83 -2.08
C LEU A 149 -20.63 15.20 -1.99
N PHE A 150 -20.39 15.87 -3.12
CA PHE A 150 -19.58 17.09 -3.17
C PHE A 150 -20.38 18.38 -3.00
N GLU A 151 -21.71 18.34 -3.17
CA GLU A 151 -22.57 19.53 -3.07
C GLU A 151 -23.62 19.43 -1.97
N LEU A 152 -24.14 18.23 -1.68
CA LEU A 152 -25.30 18.06 -0.79
C LEU A 152 -24.96 17.47 0.58
N ASP A 153 -23.85 16.72 0.71
CA ASP A 153 -23.43 16.11 1.96
C ASP A 153 -22.77 17.18 2.88
N PRO A 154 -23.41 17.57 4.00
CA PRO A 154 -22.90 18.62 4.87
C PRO A 154 -21.60 18.21 5.57
N ASN A 155 -21.43 16.93 5.89
CA ASN A 155 -20.25 16.40 6.57
C ASN A 155 -19.05 16.41 5.60
N PHE A 156 -19.22 15.91 4.39
CA PHE A 156 -18.14 15.87 3.40
C PHE A 156 -17.74 17.26 2.92
N THR A 157 -18.70 18.16 2.69
CA THR A 157 -18.42 19.55 2.30
C THR A 157 -17.72 20.31 3.42
N LYS A 158 -18.09 20.10 4.69
CA LYS A 158 -17.35 20.66 5.83
C LYS A 158 -15.92 20.13 5.90
N ALA A 159 -15.71 18.83 5.68
CA ALA A 159 -14.38 18.24 5.63
C ALA A 159 -13.50 18.89 4.54
N LEU A 160 -14.06 19.12 3.35
CA LEU A 160 -13.36 19.82 2.26
C LEU A 160 -13.01 21.27 2.60
N SER A 161 -13.92 21.99 3.24
CA SER A 161 -13.67 23.37 3.68
C SER A 161 -12.52 23.43 4.68
N LEU A 162 -12.56 22.57 5.71
CA LEU A 162 -11.51 22.49 6.73
C LEU A 162 -10.15 22.10 6.13
N ALA A 163 -10.14 21.19 5.16
CA ALA A 163 -8.90 20.80 4.48
C ALA A 163 -8.30 21.96 3.67
N LYS A 164 -9.11 22.76 2.97
CA LYS A 164 -8.63 23.95 2.25
C LYS A 164 -8.09 25.02 3.19
N GLU A 165 -8.79 25.26 4.29
CA GLU A 165 -8.36 26.19 5.34
C GLU A 165 -7.02 25.76 5.94
N ALA A 166 -6.90 24.49 6.36
CA ALA A 166 -5.66 23.92 6.88
C ALA A 166 -4.50 24.03 5.85
N GLN A 167 -4.77 23.74 4.57
CA GLN A 167 -3.76 23.89 3.51
C GLN A 167 -3.30 25.34 3.36
N SER A 168 -4.20 26.33 3.47
CA SER A 168 -3.84 27.75 3.38
C SER A 168 -2.94 28.23 4.52
N HIS A 169 -3.01 27.56 5.68
CA HIS A 169 -2.10 27.77 6.80
C HIS A 169 -0.82 26.92 6.73
N GLY A 170 -0.57 26.24 5.60
CA GLY A 170 0.61 25.41 5.40
C GLY A 170 0.59 24.08 6.16
N ILE A 171 -0.57 23.68 6.71
CA ILE A 171 -0.71 22.45 7.49
C ILE A 171 -0.72 21.25 6.54
N GLU A 172 0.06 20.25 6.91
CA GLU A 172 0.15 18.98 6.20
C GLU A 172 0.32 17.83 7.20
N HIS A 173 0.38 16.59 6.73
CA HIS A 173 0.58 15.43 7.60
C HIS A 173 1.91 15.50 8.39
N SER A 174 1.84 15.22 9.70
CA SER A 174 2.99 15.08 10.61
C SER A 174 4.08 14.07 10.19
N LYS A 175 3.83 13.23 9.18
CA LYS A 175 4.84 12.34 8.62
C LYS A 175 5.93 13.11 7.87
N ILE A 176 5.63 14.28 7.33
CA ILE A 176 6.59 15.12 6.62
C ILE A 176 7.70 15.65 7.53
N PRO A 177 7.43 16.34 8.66
CA PRO A 177 8.49 16.75 9.56
C PRO A 177 9.25 15.54 10.15
N LYS A 178 8.56 14.43 10.43
CA LYS A 178 9.24 13.21 10.89
C LYS A 178 10.15 12.61 9.82
N LEU A 179 9.73 12.65 8.56
CA LEU A 179 10.53 12.20 7.42
C LEU A 179 11.82 13.03 7.29
N LYS A 180 11.75 14.35 7.50
CA LYS A 180 12.94 15.21 7.54
C LYS A 180 13.92 14.76 8.62
N GLU A 181 13.45 14.62 9.87
CA GLU A 181 14.27 14.16 11.00
C GLU A 181 14.98 12.83 10.69
N ILE A 182 14.23 11.88 10.11
CA ILE A 182 14.77 10.59 9.70
C ILE A 182 15.86 10.77 8.62
N LEU A 183 15.60 11.57 7.60
CA LEU A 183 16.52 11.78 6.47
C LEU A 183 17.80 12.52 6.87
N ASP A 184 17.72 13.43 7.84
CA ASP A 184 18.88 14.15 8.39
C ASP A 184 19.90 13.18 9.03
N SER A 185 19.45 12.00 9.48
CA SER A 185 20.31 10.95 10.08
C SER A 185 20.83 9.92 9.08
N VAL A 186 20.43 9.99 7.80
CA VAL A 186 20.80 8.96 6.82
C VAL A 186 22.25 9.17 6.35
N PRO A 187 23.15 8.19 6.51
CA PRO A 187 24.57 8.35 6.16
C PRO A 187 24.80 8.46 4.64
N GLY A 188 23.86 7.99 3.82
CA GLY A 188 23.98 7.97 2.37
C GLY A 188 22.66 8.15 1.66
N LYS A 189 22.24 7.15 0.88
CA LYS A 189 21.05 7.23 0.03
C LYS A 189 19.83 6.65 0.73
N ALA A 190 18.67 7.27 0.49
CA ALA A 190 17.37 6.83 0.98
C ALA A 190 16.37 6.59 -0.16
N LEU A 191 15.56 5.55 -0.03
CA LEU A 191 14.45 5.24 -0.93
C LEU A 191 13.12 5.28 -0.17
N ILE A 192 12.27 6.24 -0.52
CA ILE A 192 10.95 6.42 0.08
C ILE A 192 9.91 5.78 -0.84
N PHE A 193 9.17 4.81 -0.32
CA PHE A 193 8.03 4.22 -1.03
C PHE A 193 6.71 4.83 -0.57
N THR A 194 5.87 5.18 -1.54
CA THR A 194 4.46 5.50 -1.29
C THR A 194 3.52 4.93 -2.36
N SER A 195 2.25 4.69 -2.02
CA SER A 195 1.30 4.04 -2.94
C SER A 195 0.79 4.91 -4.08
N TYR A 196 0.75 6.24 -3.92
CA TYR A 196 0.04 7.14 -4.82
C TYR A 196 0.94 8.23 -5.39
N ARG A 197 0.69 8.62 -6.65
CA ARG A 197 1.50 9.63 -7.36
C ARG A 197 1.37 11.02 -6.76
N ASP A 198 0.16 11.42 -6.40
CA ASP A 198 -0.10 12.67 -5.66
C ASP A 198 0.75 12.77 -4.39
N SER A 199 0.92 11.65 -3.70
CA SER A 199 1.75 11.58 -2.50
C SER A 199 3.22 11.68 -2.83
N VAL A 200 3.67 11.10 -3.95
CA VAL A 200 5.04 11.29 -4.44
C VAL A 200 5.31 12.77 -4.72
N ASP A 201 4.43 13.43 -5.46
CA ASP A 201 4.58 14.84 -5.81
C ASP A 201 4.56 15.73 -4.55
N MET A 202 3.64 15.46 -3.62
CA MET A 202 3.57 16.17 -2.33
C MET A 202 4.84 15.98 -1.50
N ILE A 203 5.31 14.73 -1.33
CA ILE A 203 6.53 14.44 -0.57
C ILE A 203 7.73 15.11 -1.22
N PHE A 204 7.88 15.00 -2.55
CA PHE A 204 8.96 15.65 -3.29
C PHE A 204 8.98 17.16 -3.11
N ASN A 205 7.83 17.83 -3.27
CA ASN A 205 7.73 19.27 -3.10
C ASN A 205 8.07 19.67 -1.65
N LYS A 206 7.54 18.96 -0.66
CA LYS A 206 7.82 19.24 0.76
C LYS A 206 9.28 19.01 1.13
N LEU A 207 9.91 17.95 0.61
CA LEU A 207 11.34 17.72 0.82
C LEU A 207 12.19 18.82 0.16
N THR A 208 11.81 19.25 -1.04
CA THR A 208 12.49 20.36 -1.75
C THR A 208 12.36 21.68 -0.99
N GLU A 209 11.16 22.00 -0.47
CA GLU A 209 10.92 23.17 0.41
C GLU A 209 11.78 23.11 1.69
N LEU A 210 12.04 21.91 2.20
CA LEU A 210 12.89 21.67 3.37
C LEU A 210 14.39 21.60 3.03
N GLY A 211 14.77 21.88 1.78
CA GLY A 211 16.17 21.88 1.34
C GLY A 211 16.78 20.50 1.14
N ILE A 212 15.98 19.45 1.00
CA ILE A 212 16.44 18.06 0.78
C ILE A 212 16.32 17.72 -0.72
N PRO A 213 17.45 17.60 -1.46
CA PRO A 213 17.42 17.20 -2.86
C PRO A 213 16.87 15.78 -3.01
N ALA A 214 15.80 15.65 -3.79
CA ALA A 214 15.14 14.38 -4.05
C ALA A 214 14.89 14.17 -5.56
N GLY A 215 14.67 12.92 -5.95
CA GLY A 215 14.16 12.55 -7.27
C GLY A 215 12.83 11.81 -7.16
N ILE A 216 12.09 11.75 -8.28
CA ILE A 216 10.81 11.03 -8.37
C ILE A 216 10.93 9.83 -9.31
N LEU A 217 10.46 8.66 -8.87
CA LEU A 217 10.33 7.47 -9.71
C LEU A 217 8.89 6.92 -9.73
N ILE A 218 8.16 7.25 -10.80
CA ILE A 218 6.79 6.81 -11.03
C ILE A 218 6.63 6.08 -12.37
N GLY A 219 5.75 5.08 -12.41
CA GLY A 219 5.43 4.32 -13.62
C GLY A 219 4.64 5.11 -14.66
N LYS A 220 4.64 4.63 -15.91
CA LYS A 220 3.73 5.11 -16.94
C LYS A 220 2.31 4.56 -16.70
N ALA A 221 1.30 5.40 -16.72
CA ALA A 221 -0.11 4.99 -16.84
C ALA A 221 -0.85 5.97 -17.76
N GLY A 222 -1.27 5.49 -18.93
CA GLY A 222 -1.72 6.36 -20.02
C GLY A 222 -0.64 7.38 -20.40
N ASP A 223 -1.01 8.64 -20.46
CA ASP A 223 -0.11 9.77 -20.76
C ASP A 223 0.61 10.35 -19.53
N SER A 224 0.32 9.81 -18.34
CA SER A 224 0.86 10.30 -17.07
C SER A 224 1.98 9.41 -16.53
N GLY A 225 2.98 10.02 -15.89
CA GLY A 225 4.14 9.34 -15.31
C GLY A 225 5.38 9.34 -16.20
N LEU A 226 6.46 8.67 -15.77
CA LEU A 226 7.73 8.69 -16.49
C LEU A 226 7.78 7.62 -17.57
N LYS A 227 8.25 8.00 -18.77
CA LYS A 227 8.65 7.04 -19.81
C LYS A 227 9.88 6.26 -19.33
N GLN A 228 10.05 5.02 -19.79
CA GLN A 228 11.17 4.14 -19.42
C GLN A 228 12.54 4.84 -19.51
N LYS A 229 12.80 5.57 -20.60
CA LYS A 229 14.06 6.32 -20.79
C LYS A 229 14.31 7.34 -19.66
N LYS A 230 13.28 8.09 -19.25
CA LYS A 230 13.38 9.05 -18.14
C LYS A 230 13.55 8.35 -16.79
N GLN A 231 12.93 7.18 -16.60
CA GLN A 231 13.12 6.40 -15.39
C GLN A 231 14.57 5.94 -15.24
N ILE A 232 15.18 5.44 -16.34
CA ILE A 232 16.60 5.06 -16.37
C ILE A 232 17.48 6.28 -16.06
N GLU A 233 17.19 7.44 -16.66
CA GLU A 233 17.91 8.69 -16.39
C GLU A 233 17.84 9.07 -14.91
N VAL A 234 16.65 9.08 -14.30
CA VAL A 234 16.49 9.39 -12.87
C VAL A 234 17.26 8.41 -11.99
N VAL A 235 17.21 7.12 -12.31
CA VAL A 235 17.98 6.09 -11.57
C VAL A 235 19.48 6.32 -11.72
N GLN A 236 19.94 6.74 -12.90
CA GLN A 236 21.34 7.07 -13.13
C GLN A 236 21.77 8.30 -12.32
N LYS A 237 21.00 9.39 -12.33
CA LYS A 237 21.25 10.57 -11.49
C LYS A 237 21.30 10.22 -9.99
N PHE A 238 20.41 9.32 -9.56
CA PHE A 238 20.43 8.80 -8.19
C PHE A 238 21.69 7.98 -7.89
N ARG A 239 22.18 7.17 -8.85
CA ARG A 239 23.44 6.42 -8.73
C ARG A 239 24.64 7.35 -8.66
N ASP A 240 24.66 8.38 -9.49
CA ASP A 240 25.75 9.36 -9.57
C ASP A 240 25.75 10.32 -8.37
N GLY A 241 24.68 10.33 -7.57
CA GLY A 241 24.61 11.07 -6.32
C GLY A 241 24.17 12.52 -6.49
N GLU A 242 23.59 12.89 -7.63
CA GLU A 242 23.00 14.22 -7.86
C GLU A 242 21.93 14.57 -6.80
N PHE A 243 21.25 13.54 -6.28
CA PHE A 243 20.39 13.64 -5.11
C PHE A 243 20.47 12.35 -4.29
N LYS A 244 20.26 12.47 -2.97
CA LYS A 244 20.39 11.35 -2.02
C LYS A 244 19.07 10.67 -1.71
N VAL A 245 17.94 11.26 -2.09
CA VAL A 245 16.62 10.74 -1.77
C VAL A 245 15.85 10.42 -3.05
N LEU A 246 15.29 9.22 -3.15
CA LEU A 246 14.41 8.85 -4.25
C LEU A 246 13.01 8.54 -3.71
N VAL A 247 11.98 9.21 -4.23
CA VAL A 247 10.58 8.99 -3.86
C VAL A 247 9.90 8.18 -4.96
N ALA A 248 9.41 6.99 -4.64
CA ALA A 248 8.94 6.02 -5.61
C ALA A 248 7.56 5.45 -5.29
N THR A 249 6.83 5.09 -6.36
CA THR A 249 5.66 4.20 -6.25
C THR A 249 6.07 2.73 -6.43
N ARG A 250 5.14 1.87 -6.86
CA ARG A 250 5.39 0.45 -7.18
C ARG A 250 6.49 0.22 -8.21
N VAL A 251 6.84 1.23 -9.01
CA VAL A 251 7.91 1.12 -10.02
C VAL A 251 9.30 0.95 -9.41
N GLY A 252 9.50 1.33 -8.15
CA GLY A 252 10.74 0.98 -7.45
C GLY A 252 10.88 -0.51 -7.13
N GLU A 253 9.84 -1.32 -7.36
CA GLU A 253 9.82 -2.75 -7.11
C GLU A 253 10.22 -3.58 -8.35
N GLU A 254 10.01 -3.05 -9.57
CA GLU A 254 10.01 -3.82 -10.82
C GLU A 254 11.06 -3.33 -11.83
N GLY A 255 11.88 -4.24 -12.35
CA GLY A 255 12.64 -4.11 -13.63
C GLY A 255 13.72 -3.03 -13.73
N LEU A 256 13.73 -2.06 -12.81
CA LEU A 256 14.74 -1.02 -12.71
C LEU A 256 15.74 -1.41 -11.62
N ASP A 257 17.00 -1.46 -12.02
CA ASP A 257 18.11 -1.72 -11.11
C ASP A 257 18.40 -0.47 -10.28
N ILE A 258 17.57 -0.19 -9.28
CA ILE A 258 17.85 0.87 -8.31
C ILE A 258 19.00 0.38 -7.45
N ALA A 259 20.08 1.16 -7.41
CA ALA A 259 21.23 0.86 -6.58
C ALA A 259 20.80 0.65 -5.12
N GLU A 260 21.58 -0.18 -4.43
CA GLU A 260 21.40 -0.39 -3.00
C GLU A 260 21.46 0.93 -2.23
N VAL A 261 20.55 1.06 -1.27
CA VAL A 261 20.42 2.25 -0.41
C VAL A 261 20.69 1.89 1.03
N ASN A 262 21.18 2.86 1.81
CA ASN A 262 21.39 2.70 3.24
C ASN A 262 20.07 2.60 4.00
N GLN A 263 19.04 3.30 3.49
CA GLN A 263 17.75 3.32 4.14
C GLN A 263 16.56 3.22 3.18
N VAL A 264 15.61 2.36 3.53
CA VAL A 264 14.30 2.28 2.89
C VAL A 264 13.24 2.83 3.84
N ILE A 265 12.34 3.67 3.36
CA ILE A 265 11.29 4.29 4.16
C ILE A 265 9.93 3.96 3.54
N PHE A 266 9.02 3.36 4.30
CA PHE A 266 7.62 3.21 3.90
C PHE A 266 6.82 4.37 4.47
N TYR A 267 6.40 5.26 3.59
CA TYR A 267 5.60 6.42 3.96
C TYR A 267 4.16 6.03 4.30
N ASP A 268 3.57 5.13 3.52
CA ASP A 268 2.29 4.47 3.79
C ASP A 268 2.43 2.95 3.71
N ASN A 269 1.52 2.27 4.39
CA ASN A 269 1.56 0.82 4.53
C ASN A 269 0.69 0.14 3.47
N VAL A 270 1.27 -0.86 2.79
CA VAL A 270 0.51 -1.75 1.90
C VAL A 270 0.60 -3.17 2.42
N PRO A 271 -0.53 -3.85 2.69
CA PRO A 271 -0.54 -5.22 3.23
C PRO A 271 -0.18 -6.26 2.16
N SER A 272 1.07 -6.24 1.70
CA SER A 272 1.63 -7.16 0.71
C SER A 272 3.00 -7.66 1.19
N SER A 273 3.09 -8.95 1.49
CA SER A 273 4.36 -9.62 1.84
C SER A 273 5.36 -9.55 0.70
N ILE A 274 4.90 -9.73 -0.55
CA ILE A 274 5.73 -9.67 -1.76
C ILE A 274 6.42 -8.31 -1.86
N ARG A 275 5.64 -7.23 -1.81
CA ARG A 275 6.20 -5.88 -1.87
C ARG A 275 7.12 -5.58 -0.71
N PHE A 276 6.72 -5.95 0.50
CA PHE A 276 7.54 -5.73 1.68
C PHE A 276 8.93 -6.36 1.52
N ILE A 277 9.00 -7.63 1.11
CA ILE A 277 10.26 -8.36 0.95
C ILE A 277 11.09 -7.77 -0.20
N GLN A 278 10.48 -7.46 -1.34
CA GLN A 278 11.17 -6.84 -2.48
C GLN A 278 11.75 -5.47 -2.14
N ARG A 279 10.99 -4.65 -1.41
CA ARG A 279 11.43 -3.31 -0.99
C ARG A 279 12.49 -3.38 0.10
N ARG A 280 12.36 -4.27 1.09
CA ARG A 280 13.40 -4.54 2.11
C ARG A 280 14.70 -4.95 1.44
N GLY A 281 14.63 -5.76 0.38
CA GLY A 281 15.80 -6.19 -0.39
C GLY A 281 16.52 -5.08 -1.18
N ARG A 282 16.11 -3.80 -1.07
CA ARG A 282 16.83 -2.62 -1.60
C ARG A 282 17.88 -2.07 -0.64
N THR A 283 17.96 -2.61 0.58
CA THR A 283 18.97 -2.29 1.59
C THR A 283 19.52 -3.59 2.20
N GLY A 284 20.62 -3.53 2.94
CA GLY A 284 21.12 -4.65 3.74
C GLY A 284 21.86 -5.75 2.96
N ARG A 285 22.47 -5.46 1.80
CA ARG A 285 23.27 -6.43 1.02
C ARG A 285 24.77 -6.21 1.17
N LYS A 286 25.24 -4.97 1.05
CA LYS A 286 26.65 -4.59 1.20
C LYS A 286 26.96 -4.06 2.58
N ASP A 287 26.10 -3.16 3.08
CA ASP A 287 26.22 -2.52 4.39
C ASP A 287 25.01 -2.84 5.26
N THR A 288 25.08 -2.51 6.55
CA THR A 288 23.92 -2.57 7.44
C THR A 288 22.79 -1.71 6.88
N GLY A 289 21.64 -2.34 6.71
CA GLY A 289 20.47 -1.67 6.14
C GLY A 289 19.53 -1.16 7.22
N LYS A 290 18.85 -0.06 6.96
CA LYS A 290 17.76 0.43 7.82
C LYS A 290 16.44 0.46 7.06
N LEU A 291 15.41 -0.14 7.63
CA LEU A 291 14.04 -0.07 7.14
C LEU A 291 13.21 0.73 8.15
N VAL A 292 12.65 1.85 7.72
CA VAL A 292 11.76 2.66 8.53
C VAL A 292 10.34 2.55 8.01
N VAL A 293 9.39 2.31 8.90
CA VAL A 293 7.97 2.29 8.56
C VAL A 293 7.23 3.33 9.37
N LEU A 294 6.65 4.32 8.67
CA LEU A 294 5.83 5.36 9.29
C LEU A 294 4.40 4.84 9.48
N ILE A 295 3.84 5.07 10.67
CA ILE A 295 2.48 4.65 11.01
C ILE A 295 1.74 5.85 11.61
N ALA A 296 0.70 6.33 10.93
CA ALA A 296 -0.21 7.29 11.55
C ALA A 296 -1.11 6.59 12.58
N LYS A 297 -1.08 7.02 13.85
CA LYS A 297 -1.86 6.38 14.92
C LYS A 297 -3.37 6.55 14.73
N ASN A 298 -4.15 5.55 15.12
CA ASN A 298 -5.61 5.54 15.00
C ASN A 298 -6.11 5.73 13.55
N THR A 299 -5.38 5.16 12.59
CA THR A 299 -5.70 5.24 11.16
C THR A 299 -5.62 3.88 10.46
N ILE A 300 -5.91 3.88 9.16
CA ILE A 300 -5.71 2.72 8.28
C ILE A 300 -4.28 2.16 8.30
N ASP A 301 -3.26 2.96 8.62
CA ASP A 301 -1.87 2.47 8.68
C ASP A 301 -1.68 1.38 9.74
N GLU A 302 -2.24 1.54 10.94
CA GLU A 302 -2.14 0.52 12.01
C GLU A 302 -2.82 -0.78 11.58
N THR A 303 -3.98 -0.65 10.92
CA THR A 303 -4.71 -1.81 10.37
C THR A 303 -3.85 -2.53 9.33
N TYR A 304 -3.27 -1.80 8.39
CA TYR A 304 -2.41 -2.37 7.36
C TYR A 304 -1.10 -2.93 7.90
N TYR A 305 -0.55 -2.34 8.96
CA TYR A 305 0.60 -2.88 9.67
C TYR A 305 0.30 -4.28 10.22
N TRP A 306 -0.78 -4.44 11.00
CA TRP A 306 -1.12 -5.74 11.58
C TRP A 306 -1.44 -6.80 10.52
N ILE A 307 -2.16 -6.42 9.46
CA ILE A 307 -2.43 -7.31 8.33
C ILE A 307 -1.11 -7.67 7.62
N GLY A 308 -0.23 -6.69 7.37
CA GLY A 308 1.07 -6.87 6.74
C GLY A 308 1.94 -7.85 7.53
N LYS A 309 2.04 -7.67 8.85
CA LYS A 309 2.80 -8.56 9.75
C LYS A 309 2.30 -10.00 9.65
N ARG A 310 0.99 -10.21 9.71
CA ARG A 310 0.37 -11.55 9.54
C ARG A 310 0.70 -12.16 8.19
N LYS A 311 0.61 -11.37 7.10
CA LYS A 311 0.93 -11.84 5.74
C LYS A 311 2.40 -12.19 5.57
N ILE A 312 3.31 -11.42 6.13
CA ILE A 312 4.76 -11.69 6.09
C ILE A 312 5.06 -13.01 6.81
N THR A 313 4.52 -13.20 8.02
CA THR A 313 4.68 -14.46 8.78
C THR A 313 4.13 -15.65 7.99
N ALA A 314 2.94 -15.53 7.41
CA ALA A 314 2.37 -16.59 6.59
C ALA A 314 3.24 -16.92 5.36
N ALA A 315 3.73 -15.89 4.67
CA ALA A 315 4.58 -16.04 3.49
C ALA A 315 5.94 -16.68 3.79
N LYS A 316 6.57 -16.37 4.93
CA LYS A 316 7.84 -17.00 5.37
C LYS A 316 7.74 -18.52 5.50
N SER A 317 6.55 -19.04 5.82
CA SER A 317 6.31 -20.49 5.94
C SER A 317 5.82 -21.14 4.63
N MET A 318 5.60 -20.36 3.58
CA MET A 318 4.84 -20.83 2.41
C MET A 318 5.65 -21.78 1.52
N GLY A 319 6.97 -21.58 1.38
CA GLY A 319 7.81 -22.48 0.59
C GLY A 319 7.77 -23.90 1.12
N SER A 320 8.15 -24.10 2.39
CA SER A 320 8.04 -25.39 3.08
C SER A 320 6.64 -26.03 3.01
N LYS A 321 5.57 -25.24 3.17
CA LYS A 321 4.18 -25.73 3.03
C LYS A 321 3.90 -26.25 1.62
N MET A 322 4.31 -25.50 0.59
CA MET A 322 4.08 -25.89 -0.80
C MET A 322 4.90 -27.10 -1.21
N THR A 323 6.11 -27.28 -0.67
CA THR A 323 6.89 -28.52 -0.87
C THR A 323 6.11 -29.74 -0.39
N LYS A 324 5.55 -29.70 0.83
CA LYS A 324 4.73 -30.79 1.37
C LYS A 324 3.47 -31.06 0.53
N VAL A 325 2.81 -30.01 0.04
CA VAL A 325 1.63 -30.15 -0.84
C VAL A 325 1.99 -30.86 -2.15
N LEU A 326 3.12 -30.49 -2.76
CA LEU A 326 3.60 -31.12 -3.99
C LEU A 326 4.03 -32.58 -3.77
N GLU A 327 4.63 -32.90 -2.63
CA GLU A 327 4.98 -34.29 -2.27
C GLU A 327 3.74 -35.15 -2.09
N LYS A 328 2.73 -34.67 -1.35
CA LYS A 328 1.45 -35.38 -1.17
C LYS A 328 0.71 -35.65 -2.49
N ASN A 329 0.76 -34.70 -3.41
CA ASN A 329 0.17 -34.87 -4.74
C ASN A 329 0.93 -35.89 -5.61
N LYS A 330 2.22 -36.13 -5.35
CA LYS A 330 3.01 -37.17 -6.05
C LYS A 330 2.78 -38.56 -5.48
N THR A 331 2.52 -38.68 -4.18
CA THR A 331 2.30 -39.98 -3.51
C THR A 331 0.89 -40.54 -3.70
N GLY A 332 -0.03 -39.79 -4.32
CA GLY A 332 -1.39 -40.26 -4.60
C GLY A 332 -2.29 -40.37 -3.36
N GLU A 333 -1.86 -39.87 -2.21
CA GLU A 333 -2.69 -39.87 -1.00
C GLU A 333 -3.73 -38.75 -1.06
N SER A 334 -4.88 -39.02 -1.68
CA SER A 334 -6.10 -38.30 -1.35
C SER A 334 -6.39 -38.50 0.14
N PRO A 335 -6.66 -37.44 0.94
CA PRO A 335 -7.22 -37.66 2.25
C PRO A 335 -8.62 -38.26 2.04
N LYS A 336 -8.75 -39.58 2.24
CA LYS A 336 -10.08 -40.19 2.42
C LYS A 336 -10.66 -39.54 3.68
N THR A 337 -11.60 -38.62 3.51
CA THR A 337 -12.40 -38.08 4.61
C THR A 337 -13.86 -38.30 4.27
N GLY A 338 -14.51 -39.17 5.04
CA GLY A 338 -15.91 -39.55 4.85
C GLY A 338 -16.10 -41.03 4.52
N LEU A 339 -17.33 -41.39 4.14
CA LEU A 339 -17.88 -42.74 3.97
C LEU A 339 -17.03 -43.69 3.07
N ASP A 340 -16.12 -43.15 2.26
CA ASP A 340 -15.15 -43.89 1.42
C ASP A 340 -14.09 -44.70 2.21
N ALA A 341 -14.11 -44.61 3.54
CA ALA A 341 -13.31 -45.46 4.44
C ALA A 341 -14.05 -46.74 4.90
N PHE A 342 -15.34 -46.89 4.57
CA PHE A 342 -16.18 -48.02 5.00
C PHE A 342 -16.78 -48.85 3.85
N ILE A 343 -16.36 -48.58 2.61
CA ILE A 343 -16.53 -49.46 1.44
C ILE A 343 -15.13 -49.78 0.94
#